data_AF-A0A4Q3SWT6-F1
#
_entry.id   AF-A0A4Q3SWT6-F1
#
_cell.length_a   1.000
_cell.length_b   1.000
_cell.length_c   1.000
_cell.angle_alpha   90.00
_cell.angle_beta   90.00
_cell.angle_gamma   90.00
#
_symmetry.space_group_name_H-M   'P 1'
#
loop_
_entity.id
_entity.type
_entity.pdbx_description
1 polymer ?
#
loop_
_entity_poly.entity_id
_entity_poly.type
_entity_poly.pdbx_seq_one_letter_code
_entity_poly.pdbx_strand_id
1 'polypeptide(L)' 'MLTKADDFPIHQTPEPIAYAGTDRNFYDRYFFNGYGPDGSEFFAVAFGVYPQLNIADAHFSVVRDGVQH' A
#
# COMPACT_ATOMS: atom_id res chain seq x y z
N MET A 1 -10.22 -14.64 -15.06
CA MET A 1 -9.19 -14.51 -16.12
C MET A 1 -8.00 -13.81 -15.47
N LEU A 2 -6.78 -14.34 -15.62
CA LEU A 2 -5.59 -13.72 -15.03
C LEU A 2 -5.25 -12.41 -15.75
N THR A 3 -4.72 -11.45 -15.00
CA THR A 3 -4.25 -10.15 -15.46
C THR A 3 -2.73 -10.07 -15.32
N LYS A 4 -2.09 -9.05 -15.93
CA LYS A 4 -0.65 -8.83 -15.78
C LYS A 4 -0.22 -8.50 -14.35
N ALA A 5 -1.15 -8.06 -13.51
CA ALA A 5 -0.84 -7.66 -12.15
C ALA A 5 -0.72 -8.87 -11.21
N ASP A 6 -1.22 -10.05 -11.62
CA ASP A 6 -1.14 -11.31 -10.88
C ASP A 6 0.27 -11.90 -10.78
N ASP A 7 1.24 -11.39 -11.55
CA ASP A 7 2.65 -11.78 -11.48
C ASP A 7 3.42 -11.05 -10.35
N PHE A 8 2.77 -10.13 -9.63
CA PHE A 8 3.39 -9.35 -8.56
C PHE A 8 2.79 -9.71 -7.20
N PRO A 9 3.55 -9.65 -6.09
CA PRO A 9 3.06 -9.92 -4.74
C PRO A 9 2.23 -8.75 -4.21
N ILE A 10 1.12 -8.45 -4.88
CA ILE A 10 0.25 -7.29 -4.61
C ILE A 10 -1.17 -7.69 -4.24
N HIS A 11 -1.47 -8.99 -4.18
CA HIS A 11 -2.79 -9.52 -3.88
C HIS A 11 -2.74 -10.36 -2.58
N GLN A 12 -3.69 -10.12 -1.66
CA GLN A 12 -3.72 -10.79 -0.35
C GLN A 12 -4.23 -12.23 -0.41
N THR A 13 -4.82 -12.63 -1.54
CA THR A 13 -5.46 -13.94 -1.72
C THR A 13 -4.83 -14.70 -2.89
N PRO A 14 -5.09 -16.01 -3.04
CA PRO A 14 -4.64 -16.77 -4.21
C PRO A 14 -5.54 -16.60 -5.45
N GLU A 15 -6.63 -15.82 -5.36
CA GLU A 15 -7.52 -15.54 -6.49
C GLU A 15 -6.90 -14.52 -7.47
N PRO A 16 -7.42 -14.39 -8.70
CA PRO A 16 -6.99 -13.31 -9.58
C PRO A 16 -7.28 -11.94 -8.97
N ILE A 17 -6.40 -10.97 -9.18
CA ILE A 17 -6.48 -9.60 -8.63
C ILE A 17 -7.79 -8.87 -8.98
N ALA A 18 -8.47 -9.30 -10.05
CA ALA A 18 -9.78 -8.80 -10.43
C ALA A 18 -10.88 -9.14 -9.39
N TYR A 19 -10.61 -10.03 -8.45
CA TYR A 19 -11.53 -10.47 -7.41
C TYR A 19 -11.00 -10.08 -6.04
N ALA A 20 -11.75 -9.21 -5.37
CA ALA A 20 -11.40 -8.71 -4.06
C ALA A 20 -11.72 -9.71 -2.92
N GLY A 21 -12.12 -10.95 -3.22
CA GLY A 21 -12.58 -11.91 -2.21
C GLY A 21 -13.82 -11.42 -1.43
N THR A 22 -14.12 -12.11 -0.32
CA THR A 22 -15.30 -11.84 0.53
C THR A 22 -14.97 -11.15 1.86
N ASP A 23 -13.69 -10.96 2.18
CA ASP A 23 -13.28 -10.26 3.40
C ASP A 23 -13.57 -8.76 3.28
N ARG A 24 -14.19 -8.19 4.32
CA ARG A 24 -14.47 -6.75 4.40
C ARG A 24 -13.18 -5.91 4.46
N ASN A 25 -12.09 -6.50 4.91
CA ASN A 25 -10.76 -5.90 4.99
C ASN A 25 -9.86 -6.27 3.81
N PHE A 26 -10.42 -6.72 2.69
CA PHE A 26 -9.62 -6.84 1.48
C PHE A 26 -9.25 -5.45 0.96
N TYR A 27 -7.95 -5.20 0.80
CA TYR A 27 -7.43 -3.97 0.21
C TYR A 27 -6.08 -4.22 -0.45
N ASP A 28 -5.85 -3.50 -1.54
CA ASP A 28 -4.52 -3.42 -2.15
C ASP A 28 -3.80 -2.23 -1.53
N ARG A 29 -2.58 -2.44 -0.99
CA ARG A 29 -1.78 -1.38 -0.39
C ARG A 29 -0.38 -1.34 -0.98
N TYR A 30 -0.05 -0.18 -1.53
CA TYR A 30 1.31 0.19 -1.88
C TYR A 30 1.91 0.90 -0.68
N PHE A 31 3.05 0.40 -0.21
CA PHE A 31 3.78 1.02 0.88
C PHE A 31 5.24 1.15 0.46
N PHE A 32 5.74 2.38 0.45
CA PHE A 32 7.13 2.66 0.15
C PHE A 32 7.68 3.61 1.21
N ASN A 33 8.85 3.27 1.71
CA ASN A 33 9.55 4.04 2.72
C ASN A 33 11.02 4.20 2.35
N GLY A 34 11.60 5.30 2.79
CA GLY A 34 13.02 5.55 2.69
C GLY A 34 13.57 6.06 4.00
N TYR A 35 14.86 5.81 4.19
CA TYR A 35 15.64 6.29 5.32
C TYR A 35 16.86 7.04 4.79
N GLY A 36 17.23 8.12 5.49
CA GLY A 36 18.54 8.74 5.32
C GLY A 36 19.65 7.74 5.70
N PRO A 37 20.87 7.83 5.11
CA PRO A 37 21.96 6.89 5.39
C PRO A 37 22.37 6.81 6.87
N ASP A 38 22.14 7.88 7.63
CA ASP A 38 22.42 7.99 9.06
C ASP A 38 21.18 7.75 9.94
N GLY A 39 20.01 7.49 9.33
CA GLY A 39 18.74 7.25 10.00
C GLY A 39 18.05 8.49 10.56
N SER A 40 18.58 9.70 10.34
CA SER A 40 18.00 10.96 10.83
C SER A 40 16.74 11.39 10.09
N GLU A 41 16.58 10.88 8.87
CA GLU A 41 15.47 11.18 7.97
C GLU A 41 14.68 9.91 7.66
N PHE A 42 13.36 10.04 7.62
CA PHE A 42 12.45 9.00 7.16
C PHE A 42 11.35 9.63 6.32
N PHE A 43 10.91 8.92 5.29
CA PHE A 43 9.63 9.22 4.67
C PHE A 43 8.86 7.93 4.42
N ALA A 44 7.54 8.06 4.41
CA ALA A 44 6.63 7.02 3.97
C ALA A 44 5.61 7.62 3.01
N VAL A 45 5.36 6.90 1.92
CA VAL A 45 4.23 7.11 1.03
C VAL A 45 3.43 5.83 0.93
N ALA A 46 2.12 5.97 1.04
CA ALA A 46 1.20 4.85 0.91
C ALA A 46 0.01 5.23 0.05
N PHE A 47 -0.50 4.24 -0.69
CA PHE A 47 -1.73 4.34 -1.45
C PHE A 47 -2.54 3.06 -1.24
N GLY A 48 -3.81 3.21 -0.87
CA GLY A 48 -4.74 2.11 -0.64
C GLY A 48 -5.94 2.19 -1.57
N VAL A 49 -6.33 1.05 -2.15
CA VAL A 49 -7.59 0.91 -2.88
C VAL A 49 -8.45 -0.12 -2.16
N TYR A 50 -9.72 0.24 -1.92
CA TYR A 50 -10.70 -0.57 -1.20
C TYR A 50 -11.90 -0.84 -2.12
N PRO A 51 -11.82 -1.88 -2.98
CA PRO A 51 -12.85 -2.12 -4.00
C PRO A 51 -14.25 -2.32 -3.42
N GLN A 52 -14.38 -3.10 -2.32
CA GLN A 52 -15.66 -3.36 -1.68
C GLN A 52 -16.28 -2.12 -1.01
N LEU A 53 -15.46 -1.14 -0.64
CA LEU A 53 -15.93 0.10 -0.01
C LEU A 53 -16.09 1.24 -1.03
N ASN A 54 -15.61 1.06 -2.26
CA ASN A 54 -15.53 2.09 -3.28
C ASN A 54 -14.80 3.36 -2.78
N ILE A 55 -13.69 3.15 -2.07
CA ILE A 55 -12.84 4.21 -1.50
C ILE A 55 -11.38 3.99 -1.93
N ALA A 56 -10.64 5.08 -2.08
CA ALA A 56 -9.19 5.07 -2.13
C ALA A 56 -8.63 6.06 -1.09
N ASP A 57 -7.49 5.72 -0.49
CA ASP A 57 -6.77 6.60 0.43
C ASP A 57 -5.30 6.78 0.02
N ALA A 58 -4.71 7.88 0.46
CA ALA A 58 -3.29 8.15 0.30
C ALA A 58 -2.75 8.75 1.60
N HIS A 59 -1.51 8.41 1.91
CA HIS A 59 -0.80 8.93 3.06
C HIS A 59 0.62 9.32 2.67
N PHE A 60 1.09 10.43 3.24
CA PHE A 60 2.47 10.87 3.15
C PHE A 60 2.90 11.37 4.51
N SER A 61 4.10 10.96 4.94
CA SER A 61 4.70 11.40 6.19
C SER A 61 6.19 11.54 6.00
N VAL A 62 6.75 12.60 6.59
CA VAL A 62 8.19 12.84 6.66
C VAL A 62 8.56 13.03 8.12
N VAL A 63 9.62 12.36 8.55
CA VAL A 63 10.26 12.59 9.84
C VAL A 63 11.66 13.10 9.60
N ARG A 64 12.02 14.21 10.24
CA ARG A 64 13.35 14.82 10.20
C ARG A 64 13.77 15.18 11.60
N ASP A 65 14.98 14.76 11.99
CA ASP A 65 15.54 15.05 13.32
C ASP A 65 14.61 14.66 14.48
N GLY A 66 13.84 13.58 14.29
CA GLY A 66 12.86 13.09 15.26
C GLY A 66 11.51 13.81 15.28
N VAL A 67 11.24 14.75 14.36
CA VAL A 67 9.98 15.50 14.26
C VAL A 67 9.22 15.12 12.99
N GLN A 68 7.91 14.85 13.11
CA GLN A 68 7.03 14.57 11.97
C GLN A 68 6.47 15.87 11.35
N HIS A 69 6.43 15.94 10.02
CA HIS A 69 5.91 17.05 9.22
C HIS A 69 4.77 16.63 8.28
#